data_AF-A0A838H0H8-F1
#
_entry.id   AF-A0A838H0H8-F1
#
_cell.length_a   1.000
_cell.length_b   1.000
_cell.length_c   1.000
_cell.angle_alpha   90.00
_cell.angle_beta   90.00
_cell.angle_gamma   90.00
#
_symmetry.space_group_name_H-M   'P 1'
#
loop_
_entity.id
_entity.type
_entity.pdbx_description
1 polymer ?
#
loop_
_entity_poly.entity_id
_entity_poly.type
_entity_poly.pdbx_seq_one_letter_code
_entity_poly.pdbx_strand_id
1 'polypeptide(L)'
;MRPTLRLLVPILVVAAEGYFYWRYSTLDALFHYWLHFLAGATIALFLLTLCGVVRRRPPRGAWGVLGHLYSATPDVLFLAAGALHVAWMDVFALHITIHFIPAPLAVLFIVFTVTLGSWAAASLGRRSVAVAGLVVVLAVLAGALSLADEPPASLQDLRRDPRLAFVCPLAGSETTAAAS
;
A
#
# COMPACT_ATOMS: atom_id res chain seq x y z
N MET A 1 -0.55 30.62 6.14
CA MET A 1 -0.32 29.48 7.07
C MET A 1 0.81 29.86 8.01
N ARG A 2 0.60 29.73 9.33
CA ARG A 2 1.63 30.03 10.35
C ARG A 2 2.83 29.07 10.15
N PRO A 3 4.08 29.55 10.28
CA PRO A 3 5.29 28.74 10.06
C PRO A 3 5.32 27.47 10.93
N THR A 4 4.72 27.53 12.12
CA THR A 4 4.53 26.37 13.01
C THR A 4 3.74 25.22 12.39
N LEU A 5 2.69 25.49 11.61
CA LEU A 5 1.91 24.45 10.94
C LEU A 5 2.69 23.75 9.81
N ARG A 6 3.68 24.42 9.19
CA ARG A 6 4.46 23.85 8.08
C ARG A 6 5.42 22.77 8.53
N LEU A 7 5.93 22.86 9.76
CA LEU A 7 6.81 21.86 10.35
C LEU A 7 6.03 20.75 11.06
N LEU A 8 4.83 21.04 11.57
CA LEU A 8 4.01 20.06 12.26
C LEU A 8 3.63 18.87 11.37
N VAL A 9 3.20 19.12 10.14
CA VAL A 9 2.80 18.05 9.19
C VAL A 9 3.92 17.05 8.92
N PRO A 10 5.14 17.44 8.47
CA PRO A 10 6.21 16.48 8.24
C PRO A 10 6.66 15.77 9.52
N ILE A 11 6.61 16.43 10.68
CA ILE A 11 6.91 15.78 11.97
C ILE A 11 5.89 14.68 12.27
N LEU A 12 4.58 14.98 12.15
CA LEU A 12 3.51 13.99 12.38
C LEU A 12 3.61 12.82 11.39
N VAL A 13 3.94 13.12 10.13
CA VAL A 13 4.21 12.12 9.10
C VAL A 13 5.35 11.18 9.52
N VAL A 14 6.51 11.73 9.87
CA VAL A 14 7.68 10.92 10.25
C VAL A 14 7.40 10.11 11.52
N ALA A 15 6.69 10.70 12.49
CA ALA A 15 6.29 10.00 13.70
C ALA A 15 5.31 8.84 13.41
N ALA A 16 4.33 9.04 12.54
CA ALA A 16 3.38 8.00 12.13
C ALA A 16 4.09 6.86 11.37
N GLU A 17 4.93 7.19 10.38
CA GLU A 17 5.71 6.20 9.63
C GLU A 17 6.67 5.42 10.53
N GLY A 18 7.34 6.10 11.46
CA GLY A 18 8.21 5.46 12.45
C GLY A 18 7.44 4.52 13.39
N TYR A 19 6.25 4.91 13.82
CA TYR A 19 5.37 4.06 14.62
C TYR A 19 4.91 2.82 13.85
N PHE A 20 4.46 2.98 12.61
CA PHE A 20 4.07 1.85 11.76
C PHE A 20 5.26 0.91 11.55
N TYR A 21 6.39 1.43 11.09
CA TYR A 21 7.60 0.64 10.89
C TYR A 21 7.97 -0.18 12.12
N TRP A 22 7.99 0.46 13.30
CA TRP A 22 8.24 -0.22 14.56
C TRP A 22 7.20 -1.30 14.87
N ARG A 23 5.90 -1.03 14.72
CA ARG A 23 4.86 -2.04 14.99
C ARG A 23 4.95 -3.23 14.05
N TYR A 24 5.09 -3.00 12.75
CA TYR A 24 5.26 -4.10 11.79
C TYR A 24 6.55 -4.88 12.08
N SER A 25 7.65 -4.24 12.46
CA SER A 25 8.89 -4.96 12.81
C SER A 25 8.70 -5.85 14.05
N THR A 26 7.98 -5.38 15.06
CA THR A 26 7.71 -6.18 16.27
C THR A 26 6.78 -7.37 16.04
N LEU A 27 6.08 -7.39 14.91
CA LEU A 27 5.17 -8.46 14.49
C LEU A 27 5.76 -9.33 13.37
N ASP A 28 7.04 -9.15 13.03
CA ASP A 28 7.71 -9.77 11.87
C ASP A 28 6.94 -9.58 10.54
N ALA A 29 6.25 -8.45 10.43
CA ALA A 29 5.34 -8.11 9.33
C ALA A 29 5.89 -6.96 8.46
N LEU A 30 7.23 -6.84 8.34
CA LEU A 30 7.85 -5.80 7.51
C LEU A 30 7.47 -5.90 6.03
N PHE A 31 7.13 -7.11 5.57
CA PHE A 31 6.56 -7.32 4.25
C PHE A 31 5.29 -6.47 4.04
N HIS A 32 4.32 -6.52 4.97
CA HIS A 32 3.10 -5.72 4.91
C HIS A 32 3.38 -4.23 4.93
N TYR A 33 4.28 -3.78 5.81
CA TYR A 33 4.66 -2.38 5.88
C TYR A 33 5.09 -1.87 4.50
N TRP A 34 6.00 -2.58 3.84
CA TRP A 34 6.49 -2.17 2.51
C TRP A 34 5.42 -2.30 1.43
N LEU A 35 4.59 -3.34 1.50
CA LEU A 35 3.48 -3.53 0.57
C LEU A 35 2.49 -2.36 0.66
N HIS A 36 2.04 -2.00 1.86
CA HIS A 36 1.10 -0.90 2.07
C HIS A 36 1.72 0.45 1.72
N PHE A 37 2.99 0.67 2.07
CA PHE A 37 3.72 1.87 1.70
C PHE A 37 3.76 2.04 0.18
N LEU A 38 4.19 1.01 -0.56
CA LEU A 38 4.32 1.07 -2.02
C LEU A 38 2.94 1.22 -2.69
N ALA A 39 1.95 0.45 -2.27
CA ALA A 39 0.58 0.54 -2.82
C ALA A 39 -0.03 1.93 -2.56
N GLY A 40 0.03 2.40 -1.31
CA GLY A 40 -0.50 3.69 -0.91
C GLY A 40 0.19 4.86 -1.61
N ALA A 41 1.53 4.86 -1.62
CA ALA A 41 2.30 5.89 -2.31
C ALA A 41 2.05 5.89 -3.82
N THR A 42 1.88 4.71 -4.43
CA THR A 42 1.48 4.58 -5.84
C THR A 42 0.13 5.23 -6.10
N ILE A 43 -0.90 4.92 -5.31
CA ILE A 43 -2.24 5.51 -5.48
C ILE A 43 -2.17 7.04 -5.40
N ALA A 44 -1.47 7.57 -4.40
CA ALA A 44 -1.29 9.01 -4.25
C ALA A 44 -0.58 9.63 -5.46
N LEU A 45 0.54 9.05 -5.91
CA LEU A 45 1.30 9.53 -7.07
C LEU A 45 0.50 9.42 -8.36
N PHE A 46 -0.29 8.36 -8.54
CA PHE A 46 -1.15 8.16 -9.70
C PHE A 46 -2.19 9.27 -9.80
N LEU A 47 -2.90 9.55 -8.71
CA LEU A 47 -3.89 10.64 -8.64
C LEU A 47 -3.26 12.02 -8.85
N LEU A 48 -2.08 12.27 -8.27
CA LEU A 48 -1.34 13.50 -8.51
C LEU A 48 -0.89 13.65 -9.96
N THR A 49 -0.49 12.56 -10.60
CA THR A 49 -0.10 12.53 -12.01
C THR A 49 -1.29 12.84 -12.89
N LEU A 50 -2.44 12.19 -12.66
CA LEU A 50 -3.69 12.49 -13.37
C LEU A 50 -4.08 13.97 -13.22
N CYS A 51 -4.03 14.50 -12.00
CA CYS A 51 -4.30 15.91 -11.72
C CYS A 51 -3.33 16.82 -12.49
N GLY A 52 -2.03 16.48 -12.54
CA GLY A 52 -1.01 17.22 -13.30
C GLY A 52 -1.23 17.17 -14.81
N VAL A 53 -1.65 16.03 -15.35
CA VAL A 53 -2.01 15.86 -16.77
C VAL A 53 -3.22 16.72 -17.13
N VAL A 54 -4.28 16.69 -16.32
CA VAL A 54 -5.52 17.44 -16.56
C VAL A 54 -5.35 18.94 -16.34
N ARG A 55 -4.82 19.35 -15.17
CA ARG A 55 -4.72 20.76 -14.75
C ARG A 55 -3.46 21.47 -15.23
N ARG A 56 -2.57 20.75 -15.93
CA ARG A 56 -1.25 21.25 -16.42
C ARG A 56 -0.29 21.69 -15.31
N ARG A 57 -0.61 21.44 -14.04
CA ARG A 57 0.19 21.75 -12.85
C ARG A 57 -0.09 20.70 -11.78
N PRO A 58 0.85 19.79 -11.48
CA PRO A 58 0.62 18.80 -10.44
C PRO A 58 0.56 19.48 -9.06
N PRO A 59 -0.30 19.00 -8.15
CA PRO A 59 -0.32 19.48 -6.76
C PRO A 59 1.03 19.20 -6.08
N ARG A 60 1.48 20.14 -5.26
CA ARG A 60 2.66 19.96 -4.39
C ARG A 60 2.19 19.48 -3.01
N GLY A 61 2.97 18.62 -2.34
CA GLY A 61 2.69 18.18 -0.97
C GLY A 61 3.12 16.74 -0.69
N ALA A 62 3.08 16.36 0.58
CA ALA A 62 3.45 15.02 1.08
C ALA A 62 2.30 14.00 0.91
N TRP A 63 1.73 13.91 -0.28
CA TRP A 63 0.56 13.06 -0.55
C TRP A 63 0.86 11.55 -0.47
N GLY A 64 2.11 11.15 -0.69
CA GLY A 64 2.53 9.75 -0.58
C GLY A 64 2.23 9.13 0.78
N VAL A 65 2.38 9.92 1.86
CA VAL A 65 2.12 9.46 3.23
C VAL A 65 0.64 9.30 3.49
N LEU A 66 -0.20 10.22 2.99
CA LEU A 66 -1.65 10.04 3.06
C LEU A 66 -2.09 8.78 2.30
N GLY A 67 -1.40 8.46 1.21
CA GLY A 67 -1.57 7.19 0.51
C GLY A 67 -1.22 5.99 1.38
N HIS A 68 -0.07 6.01 2.07
CA HIS A 68 0.30 4.92 2.98
C HIS A 68 -0.70 4.78 4.14
N LEU A 69 -1.10 5.88 4.80
CA LEU A 69 -2.10 5.84 5.87
C LEU A 69 -3.44 5.27 5.38
N TYR A 70 -3.89 5.66 4.19
CA TYR A 70 -5.08 5.08 3.56
C TYR A 70 -4.89 3.57 3.33
N SER A 71 -3.75 3.17 2.78
CA SER A 71 -3.42 1.78 2.51
C SER A 71 -3.31 0.94 3.78
N ALA A 72 -2.76 1.47 4.88
CA ALA A 72 -2.61 0.78 6.16
C ALA A 72 -3.88 0.84 7.05
N THR A 73 -4.92 1.54 6.62
CA THR A 73 -6.17 1.68 7.39
C THR A 73 -6.82 0.33 7.73
N PRO A 74 -6.88 -0.67 6.82
CA PRO A 74 -7.41 -1.99 7.16
C PRO A 74 -6.68 -2.67 8.33
N ASP A 75 -5.35 -2.54 8.38
CA ASP A 75 -4.54 -3.12 9.47
C ASP A 75 -4.83 -2.44 10.81
N VAL A 76 -5.02 -1.12 10.80
CA VAL A 76 -5.44 -0.40 12.01
C VAL A 76 -6.81 -0.87 12.48
N LEU A 77 -7.78 -1.02 11.57
CA LEU A 77 -9.13 -1.50 11.90
C LEU A 77 -9.10 -2.94 12.43
N PHE A 78 -8.28 -3.80 11.85
CA PHE A 78 -8.10 -5.17 12.31
C PHE A 78 -7.48 -5.20 13.72
N LEU A 79 -6.39 -4.49 13.94
CA LEU A 79 -5.71 -4.46 15.24
C LEU A 79 -6.57 -3.81 16.33
N ALA A 80 -7.39 -2.80 16.00
CA ALA A 80 -8.20 -2.08 16.97
C ALA A 80 -9.56 -2.74 17.25
N ALA A 81 -10.20 -3.36 16.25
CA ALA A 81 -11.58 -3.82 16.33
C ALA A 81 -11.77 -5.31 15.99
N GLY A 82 -10.70 -6.04 15.65
CA GLY A 82 -10.79 -7.42 15.17
C GLY A 82 -11.60 -7.56 13.87
N ALA A 83 -11.82 -6.45 13.16
CA ALA A 83 -12.60 -6.42 11.95
C ALA A 83 -11.84 -7.18 10.86
N LEU A 84 -12.39 -8.30 10.41
CA LEU A 84 -11.76 -9.10 9.38
C LEU A 84 -11.60 -8.30 8.10
N HIS A 85 -10.36 -8.24 7.64
CA HIS A 85 -10.00 -7.66 6.35
C HIS A 85 -10.93 -8.17 5.22
N VAL A 86 -11.31 -9.46 5.26
CA VAL A 86 -12.15 -10.16 4.27
C VAL A 86 -13.49 -9.49 3.94
N ALA A 87 -14.12 -8.80 4.88
CA ALA A 87 -15.42 -8.17 4.61
C ALA A 87 -15.32 -6.78 3.96
N TRP A 88 -14.13 -6.15 3.97
CA TRP A 88 -13.92 -4.76 3.55
C TRP A 88 -12.82 -4.63 2.48
N MET A 89 -12.42 -5.76 1.86
CA MET A 89 -11.14 -5.97 1.14
C MET A 89 -10.86 -5.04 -0.03
N ASP A 90 -11.86 -4.82 -0.88
CA ASP A 90 -11.65 -4.08 -2.13
C ASP A 90 -12.00 -2.59 -2.01
N VAL A 91 -12.64 -2.19 -0.90
CA VAL A 91 -12.95 -0.77 -0.63
C VAL A 91 -11.66 0.04 -0.48
N PHE A 92 -10.58 -0.59 -0.03
CA PHE A 92 -9.26 0.02 0.13
C PHE A 92 -8.34 -0.23 -1.08
N ALA A 93 -8.90 -0.13 -2.29
CA ALA A 93 -8.16 -0.21 -3.55
C ALA A 93 -7.49 -1.58 -3.80
N LEU A 94 -8.29 -2.67 -3.72
CA LEU A 94 -7.82 -4.04 -3.94
C LEU A 94 -6.73 -4.48 -2.95
N HIS A 95 -6.82 -3.95 -1.73
CA HIS A 95 -5.78 -4.04 -0.70
C HIS A 95 -5.36 -5.47 -0.41
N ILE A 96 -6.28 -6.44 -0.39
CA ILE A 96 -5.91 -7.85 -0.19
C ILE A 96 -5.45 -8.50 -1.46
N THR A 97 -6.15 -8.32 -2.57
CA THR A 97 -5.82 -9.00 -3.83
C THR A 97 -4.36 -8.77 -4.22
N ILE A 98 -3.78 -7.62 -3.85
CA ILE A 98 -2.36 -7.32 -4.07
C ILE A 98 -1.37 -8.14 -3.23
N HIS A 99 -1.80 -8.81 -2.16
CA HIS A 99 -0.97 -9.80 -1.45
C HIS A 99 -0.84 -11.11 -2.22
N PHE A 100 -1.81 -11.40 -3.08
CA PHE A 100 -1.93 -12.67 -3.80
C PHE A 100 -1.38 -12.62 -5.22
N ILE A 101 -0.90 -11.46 -5.69
CA ILE A 101 -0.20 -11.38 -6.98
C ILE A 101 1.19 -12.05 -6.87
N PRO A 102 1.74 -12.60 -7.98
CA PRO A 102 3.09 -13.13 -7.99
C PRO A 102 4.14 -12.05 -7.65
N ALA A 103 5.04 -12.35 -6.72
CA ALA A 103 6.13 -11.45 -6.29
C ALA A 103 5.65 -10.01 -5.98
N PRO A 104 4.73 -9.84 -5.01
CA PRO A 104 3.94 -8.62 -4.87
C PRO A 104 4.77 -7.37 -4.57
N LEU A 105 5.81 -7.47 -3.74
CA LEU A 105 6.74 -6.36 -3.48
C LEU A 105 7.50 -5.93 -4.74
N ALA A 106 7.95 -6.87 -5.57
CA ALA A 106 8.69 -6.55 -6.79
C ALA A 106 7.77 -5.87 -7.81
N VAL A 107 6.56 -6.40 -8.01
CA VAL A 107 5.55 -5.79 -8.89
C VAL A 107 5.21 -4.38 -8.41
N LEU A 108 4.91 -4.21 -7.12
CA LEU A 108 4.60 -2.91 -6.55
C LEU A 108 5.76 -1.93 -6.61
N PHE A 109 7.00 -2.39 -6.45
CA PHE A 109 8.18 -1.53 -6.59
C PHE A 109 8.33 -1.02 -8.03
N ILE A 110 8.11 -1.89 -9.03
CA ILE A 110 8.09 -1.51 -10.45
C ILE A 110 6.99 -0.49 -10.71
N VAL A 111 5.75 -0.80 -10.29
CA VAL A 111 4.58 0.06 -10.45
C VAL A 111 4.80 1.43 -9.80
N PHE A 112 5.31 1.46 -8.57
CA PHE A 112 5.66 2.69 -7.86
C PHE A 112 6.69 3.50 -8.64
N THR A 113 7.77 2.87 -9.10
CA THR A 113 8.85 3.56 -9.83
C THR A 113 8.36 4.16 -11.15
N VAL A 114 7.54 3.43 -11.92
CA VAL A 114 6.94 3.94 -13.16
C VAL A 114 5.96 5.08 -12.86
N THR A 115 5.18 4.97 -11.79
CA THR A 115 4.25 6.03 -11.37
C THR A 115 4.99 7.29 -10.93
N LEU A 116 6.08 7.15 -10.17
CA LEU A 116 6.95 8.25 -9.77
C LEU A 116 7.58 8.94 -11.00
N GLY A 117 8.08 8.16 -11.96
CA GLY A 117 8.59 8.68 -13.23
C GLY A 117 7.51 9.42 -14.04
N SER A 118 6.28 8.90 -14.03
CA SER A 118 5.13 9.53 -14.69
C SER A 118 4.76 10.87 -14.04
N TRP A 119 4.76 10.93 -12.70
CA TRP A 119 4.56 12.15 -11.94
C TRP A 119 5.65 13.20 -12.23
N ALA A 120 6.91 12.77 -12.29
CA ALA A 120 8.02 13.65 -12.64
C ALA A 120 7.88 14.18 -14.08
N ALA A 121 7.53 13.32 -15.04
CA ALA A 121 7.26 13.72 -16.42
C ALA A 121 6.12 14.73 -16.53
N ALA A 122 5.01 14.52 -15.79
CA ALA A 122 3.90 15.46 -15.73
C ALA A 122 4.34 16.82 -15.14
N SER A 123 5.17 16.79 -14.10
CA SER A 123 5.74 17.99 -13.45
C SER A 123 6.66 18.79 -14.37
N LEU A 124 7.34 18.11 -15.31
CA LEU A 124 8.17 18.71 -16.36
C LEU A 124 7.38 19.10 -17.62
N GLY A 125 6.04 18.97 -17.61
CA GLY A 125 5.18 19.29 -18.76
C GLY A 125 5.18 18.24 -19.89
N ARG A 126 5.83 17.09 -19.70
CA ARG A 126 5.92 15.99 -20.66
C ARG A 126 4.70 15.06 -20.55
N ARG A 127 3.53 15.53 -20.97
CA ARG A 127 2.26 14.82 -20.75
C ARG A 127 2.13 13.48 -21.46
N SER A 128 2.59 13.37 -22.71
CA SER A 128 2.55 12.12 -23.46
C SER A 128 3.31 11.00 -22.74
N VAL A 129 4.50 11.33 -22.21
CA VAL A 129 5.32 10.41 -21.42
C VAL A 129 4.62 10.04 -20.12
N ALA A 130 4.04 11.00 -19.40
CA ALA A 130 3.28 10.73 -18.18
C ALA A 130 2.10 9.79 -18.43
N VAL A 131 1.29 10.06 -19.47
CA VAL A 131 0.14 9.22 -19.84
C VAL A 131 0.59 7.82 -20.24
N ALA A 132 1.64 7.69 -21.06
CA ALA A 132 2.18 6.40 -21.44
C ALA A 132 2.63 5.59 -20.21
N GLY A 133 3.30 6.24 -19.25
CA GLY A 133 3.68 5.59 -17.99
C GLY A 133 2.49 5.13 -17.15
N LEU A 134 1.41 5.92 -17.06
CA LEU A 134 0.18 5.49 -16.38
C LEU A 134 -0.50 4.31 -17.07
N VAL A 135 -0.47 4.26 -18.41
CA VAL A 135 -0.99 3.11 -19.18
C VAL A 135 -0.17 1.85 -18.89
N VAL A 136 1.16 1.97 -18.83
CA VAL A 136 2.04 0.85 -18.45
C VAL A 136 1.72 0.36 -17.03
N VAL A 137 1.52 1.28 -16.08
CA VAL A 137 1.12 0.93 -14.70
C VAL A 137 -0.18 0.13 -14.68
N LEU A 138 -1.21 0.59 -15.40
CA LEU A 138 -2.49 -0.12 -15.47
C LEU A 138 -2.35 -1.49 -16.13
N ALA A 139 -1.55 -1.61 -17.19
CA ALA A 139 -1.31 -2.88 -17.86
C ALA A 139 -0.57 -3.89 -16.97
N VAL A 140 0.46 -3.44 -16.25
CA VAL A 140 1.22 -4.29 -15.30
C VAL A 140 0.32 -4.74 -14.15
N LEU A 141 -0.47 -3.82 -13.57
CA LEU A 141 -1.41 -4.16 -12.50
C LEU A 141 -2.49 -5.13 -12.99
N ALA A 142 -3.11 -4.89 -14.15
CA ALA A 142 -4.11 -5.79 -14.71
C ALA A 142 -3.52 -7.19 -14.97
N GLY A 143 -2.31 -7.26 -15.53
CA GLY A 143 -1.60 -8.52 -15.73
C GLY A 143 -1.32 -9.24 -14.42
N ALA A 144 -0.78 -8.55 -13.42
CA ALA A 144 -0.50 -9.13 -12.11
C ALA A 144 -1.77 -9.62 -11.40
N LEU A 145 -2.85 -8.83 -11.44
CA LEU A 145 -4.14 -9.20 -10.85
C LEU A 145 -4.79 -10.40 -11.56
N SER A 146 -4.60 -10.56 -12.87
CA SER A 146 -5.08 -11.74 -13.60
C SER A 146 -4.36 -13.04 -13.22
N LEU A 147 -3.22 -12.92 -12.54
CA LEU A 147 -2.41 -14.02 -12.03
C LEU A 147 -2.52 -14.15 -10.50
N ALA A 148 -3.38 -13.35 -9.86
CA ALA A 148 -3.56 -13.42 -8.42
C ALA A 148 -4.27 -14.71 -8.02
N ASP A 149 -3.77 -15.34 -6.96
CA ASP A 149 -4.47 -16.47 -6.33
C ASP A 149 -5.80 -16.01 -5.70
N GLU A 150 -6.77 -16.92 -5.58
CA GLU A 150 -8.05 -16.61 -4.94
C GLU A 150 -7.84 -16.25 -3.46
N PRO A 151 -8.41 -15.13 -2.98
CA PRO A 151 -8.32 -14.76 -1.58
C PRO A 151 -9.10 -15.77 -0.71
N PRO A 152 -8.66 -16.01 0.53
CA PRO A 152 -9.35 -16.91 1.45
C PRO A 152 -10.78 -16.43 1.72
N ALA A 153 -11.75 -17.32 1.56
CA ALA A 153 -13.17 -17.02 1.77
C ALA A 153 -13.54 -16.92 3.25
N SER A 154 -12.74 -17.50 4.15
CA SER A 154 -13.02 -17.52 5.59
C SER A 154 -11.77 -17.44 6.48
N LEU A 155 -11.97 -17.06 7.74
CA LEU A 155 -10.96 -17.16 8.80
C LEU A 155 -10.39 -18.57 8.98
N GLN A 156 -11.21 -19.58 8.71
CA GLN A 156 -10.79 -20.97 8.87
C GLN A 156 -9.79 -21.36 7.78
N ASP A 157 -9.89 -20.76 6.59
CA ASP A 157 -8.95 -20.95 5.50
C ASP A 157 -7.59 -20.30 5.83
N LEU A 158 -7.61 -19.09 6.42
CA LEU A 158 -6.41 -18.41 6.94
C LEU A 158 -5.66 -19.23 8.00
N ARG A 159 -6.38 -19.99 8.84
CA ARG A 159 -5.77 -20.85 9.87
C ARG A 159 -5.23 -22.17 9.31
N ARG A 160 -5.75 -22.61 8.16
CA ARG A 160 -5.37 -23.89 7.53
C ARG A 160 -4.14 -23.77 6.64
N ASP A 161 -3.89 -22.59 6.09
CA ASP A 161 -2.70 -22.33 5.29
C ASP A 161 -1.75 -21.36 6.02
N PRO A 162 -0.62 -21.87 6.56
CA PRO A 162 0.39 -21.04 7.22
C PRO A 162 0.95 -19.94 6.32
N ARG A 163 0.89 -20.11 4.99
CA ARG A 163 1.34 -19.09 4.03
C ARG A 163 0.44 -17.86 4.06
N LEU A 164 -0.81 -18.01 4.48
CA LEU A 164 -1.77 -16.93 4.61
C LEU A 164 -1.71 -16.22 5.98
N ALA A 165 -0.98 -16.78 6.96
CA ALA A 165 -0.64 -16.07 8.19
C ALA A 165 0.22 -14.83 7.91
N PHE A 166 0.97 -14.82 6.81
CA PHE A 166 1.66 -13.65 6.27
C PHE A 166 0.73 -12.63 5.61
N VAL A 167 -0.59 -12.80 5.64
CA VAL A 167 -1.58 -11.79 5.21
C VAL A 167 -2.16 -11.07 6.41
N CYS A 168 -2.13 -11.67 7.61
CA CYS A 168 -2.65 -11.07 8.82
C CYS A 168 -1.87 -11.60 10.03
N PRO A 169 -1.08 -10.79 10.75
CA PRO A 169 -0.37 -11.27 11.93
C PRO A 169 -1.40 -11.69 12.99
N LEU A 170 -1.68 -12.99 13.06
CA LEU A 170 -2.58 -13.57 14.06
C LEU A 170 -1.81 -13.60 15.39
N ALA A 171 -2.20 -12.71 16.31
CA ALA A 171 -1.71 -12.78 17.68
C ALA A 171 -2.01 -14.17 18.27
N GLY A 172 -0.98 -14.99 18.48
CA GLY A 172 -1.07 -16.26 19.21
C GLY A 172 -0.92 -17.55 18.40
N SER A 173 -0.46 -17.54 17.14
CA SER A 173 -0.27 -18.79 16.38
C SER A 173 1.01 -19.57 16.72
N GLU A 174 1.98 -19.00 17.45
CA GLU A 174 3.21 -19.71 17.83
C GLU A 174 3.65 -19.38 19.27
N THR A 175 3.11 -20.09 20.26
CA THR A 175 3.82 -20.31 21.53
C THR A 175 3.44 -21.63 22.20
N THR A 176 3.07 -22.65 21.42
CA THR A 176 2.78 -24.00 21.94
C THR A 176 3.38 -25.14 21.11
N ALA A 177 4.05 -24.88 19.98
CA ALA A 177 4.64 -25.92 19.15
C ALA A 177 6.10 -26.28 19.50
N ALA A 178 6.71 -25.66 20.53
CA ALA A 178 8.09 -25.93 20.96
C ALA A 178 8.19 -26.64 22.32
N ALA A 179 7.12 -27.31 22.77
CA ALA A 179 7.12 -28.11 23.99
C ALA A 179 6.48 -29.49 23.72
N SER A 180 7.15 -30.30 22.90
CA SER A 180 6.92 -31.75 22.81
C SER A 180 8.18 -32.44 22.32
#